data_AF-A0A353J8U6-F1
#
_entry.id   AF-A0A353J8U6-F1
#
_cell.length_a   1.000
_cell.length_b   1.000
_cell.length_c   1.000
_cell.angle_alpha   90.00
_cell.angle_beta   90.00
_cell.angle_gamma   90.00
#
_symmetry.space_group_name_H-M   'P 1'
#
loop_
_entity.id
_entity.type
_entity.pdbx_description
1 polymer ?
#
loop_
_entity_poly.entity_id
_entity_poly.type
_entity_poly.pdbx_seq_one_letter_code
_entity_poly.pdbx_strand_id
1 'polypeptide(L)'
;MSHLKEEDRKKISSMLAHGNKCREIAEAIGCDPTTIAKEIKRNRIVSKDASKGQSKILCKKLDKWPYVCGTCKHKYIDCCFL
;
A
#
# COMPACT_ATOMS: atom_id res chain seq x y z
N MET A 1 -4.24 1.24 21.53
CA MET A 1 -4.07 1.31 20.06
C MET A 1 -3.56 2.69 19.72
N SER A 2 -2.32 2.81 19.23
CA SER A 2 -1.83 4.08 18.67
C SER A 2 -2.65 4.37 17.41
N HIS A 3 -3.53 5.35 17.49
CA HIS A 3 -4.28 5.81 16.33
C HIS A 3 -3.30 6.55 15.41
N LEU A 4 -2.92 5.93 14.30
CA LEU A 4 -2.18 6.61 13.25
C LEU A 4 -2.98 7.84 12.80
N LYS A 5 -2.35 9.00 12.90
CA LYS A 5 -2.93 10.27 12.51
C LYS A 5 -2.85 10.43 10.99
N GLU A 6 -3.53 11.46 10.50
CA GLU A 6 -3.49 11.77 9.06
C GLU A 6 -2.07 12.09 8.57
N GLU A 7 -1.26 12.74 9.40
CA GLU A 7 0.16 13.01 9.10
C GLU A 7 0.97 11.73 8.96
N ASP A 8 0.72 10.74 9.83
CA ASP A 8 1.36 9.42 9.73
C ASP A 8 1.01 8.74 8.41
N ARG A 9 -0.26 8.83 7.96
CA ARG A 9 -0.70 8.27 6.67
C ARG A 9 -0.03 8.95 5.47
N LYS A 10 0.13 10.28 5.53
CA LYS A 10 0.86 11.03 4.50
C LYS A 10 2.33 10.60 4.45
N LYS A 11 2.97 10.45 5.62
CA LYS A 11 4.37 9.99 5.73
C LYS A 11 4.53 8.54 5.22
N ILE A 12 3.64 7.63 5.61
CA ILE A 12 3.60 6.25 5.08
C ILE A 12 3.50 6.27 3.56
N SER A 13 2.58 7.06 2.99
CA SER A 13 2.38 7.16 1.54
C SER A 13 3.61 7.67 0.81
N SER A 14 4.27 8.69 1.35
CA SER A 14 5.53 9.21 0.82
C SER A 14 6.64 8.17 0.86
N MET A 15 6.88 7.53 2.01
CA MET A 15 7.94 6.52 2.15
C MET A 15 7.68 5.28 1.27
N LEU A 16 6.42 4.89 1.08
CA LEU A 16 6.06 3.84 0.14
C LEU A 16 6.41 4.22 -1.31
N ALA A 17 6.16 5.47 -1.72
CA ALA A 17 6.52 5.95 -3.05
C ALA A 17 8.05 5.93 -3.28
N HIS A 18 8.84 6.15 -2.23
CA HIS A 18 10.31 6.05 -2.25
C HIS A 18 10.83 4.60 -2.17
N GLY A 19 9.95 3.60 -2.02
CA GLY A 19 10.33 2.18 -2.01
C GLY A 19 10.82 1.66 -0.66
N ASN A 20 10.59 2.40 0.43
CA ASN A 20 11.00 2.01 1.77
C ASN A 20 10.33 0.69 2.22
N LYS A 21 11.06 -0.08 3.03
CA LYS A 21 10.59 -1.33 3.62
C LYS A 21 9.66 -1.07 4.79
N CYS A 22 8.80 -2.04 5.09
CA CYS A 22 7.84 -1.95 6.19
C CYS A 22 8.48 -1.59 7.54
N ARG A 23 9.65 -2.16 7.84
CA ARG A 23 10.39 -1.87 9.07
C ARG A 23 10.88 -0.42 9.15
N GLU A 24 11.41 0.12 8.05
CA GLU A 24 11.90 1.51 7.99
C GLU A 24 10.76 2.51 8.18
N ILE A 25 9.60 2.22 7.59
CA ILE A 25 8.39 3.04 7.78
C ILE A 25 7.91 2.95 9.23
N ALA A 26 7.91 1.77 9.82
CA ALA A 26 7.48 1.55 11.20
C ALA A 26 8.38 2.29 12.21
N GLU A 27 9.69 2.23 12.01
CA GLU A 27 10.69 2.97 12.79
C GLU A 27 10.50 4.49 12.67
N ALA A 28 10.30 4.99 11.44
CA ALA A 28 10.09 6.42 11.20
C ALA A 28 8.78 6.97 11.80
N ILE A 29 7.79 6.10 12.03
CA ILE A 29 6.51 6.44 12.66
C ILE A 29 6.52 6.16 14.18
N GLY A 30 7.43 5.32 14.65
CA GLY A 30 7.49 4.88 16.05
C GLY A 30 6.41 3.87 16.42
N CYS A 31 6.09 2.94 15.52
CA CYS A 31 5.09 1.89 15.77
C CYS A 31 5.56 0.52 15.29
N ASP A 32 4.78 -0.53 15.59
CA ASP A 32 5.10 -1.89 15.17
C ASP A 32 4.90 -2.08 13.65
N PRO A 33 5.81 -2.78 12.93
CA PRO A 33 5.66 -3.03 11.49
C PRO A 33 4.34 -3.70 11.10
N THR A 34 3.76 -4.56 11.95
CA THR A 34 2.45 -5.16 11.68
C THR A 34 1.33 -4.12 11.72
N THR A 35 1.48 -3.04 12.50
CA THR A 35 0.55 -1.91 12.52
C THR A 35 0.57 -1.18 11.18
N ILE A 36 1.76 -0.90 10.64
CA ILE A 36 1.93 -0.32 9.30
C ILE A 36 1.31 -1.23 8.23
N ALA A 37 1.61 -2.54 8.27
CA ALA A 37 1.08 -3.49 7.29
C ALA A 37 -0.47 -3.56 7.32
N LYS A 38 -1.07 -3.60 8.51
CA LYS A 38 -2.54 -3.60 8.69
C LYS A 38 -3.17 -2.29 8.22
N GLU A 39 -2.56 -1.15 8.55
CA GLU A 39 -3.02 0.16 8.12
C GLU A 39 -3.05 0.26 6.59
N ILE A 40 -1.95 -0.08 5.94
CA ILE A 40 -1.85 -0.02 4.48
C ILE A 40 -2.88 -0.96 3.85
N LYS A 41 -3.02 -2.19 4.37
CA LYS A 41 -4.02 -3.12 3.86
C LYS A 41 -5.45 -2.58 4.04
N ARG A 42 -5.77 -1.94 5.17
CA ARG A 42 -7.11 -1.41 5.45
C ARG A 42 -7.46 -0.18 4.60
N ASN A 43 -6.50 0.72 4.39
CA ASN A 43 -6.71 2.03 3.76
C ASN A 43 -6.14 2.14 2.33
N ARG A 44 -5.77 1.02 1.71
CA ARG A 44 -5.30 1.01 0.32
C ARG A 44 -6.39 1.49 -0.64
N ILE A 45 -5.99 2.33 -1.59
CA ILE A 45 -6.80 2.64 -2.77
C ILE A 45 -6.41 1.65 -3.87
N VAL A 46 -7.38 0.84 -4.30
CA VAL A 46 -7.24 -0.06 -5.45
C VAL A 46 -7.74 0.69 -6.68
N SER A 47 -6.94 0.75 -7.76
CA SER A 47 -7.40 1.37 -9.01
C SER A 47 -8.59 0.59 -9.57
N LYS A 48 -9.51 1.28 -10.26
CA LYS A 48 -10.67 0.63 -10.90
C LYS A 48 -10.24 -0.50 -11.83
N ASP A 49 -9.12 -0.32 -12.55
CA ASP A 49 -8.54 -1.33 -13.44
C ASP A 49 -8.01 -2.56 -12.70
N ALA A 50 -7.42 -2.39 -11.51
CA ALA A 50 -7.00 -3.51 -10.68
C ALA A 50 -8.17 -4.33 -10.10
N SER A 51 -9.41 -3.84 -10.28
CA SER A 51 -10.65 -4.45 -9.79
C SER A 51 -11.70 -4.75 -10.87
N LYS A 52 -11.38 -4.53 -12.17
CA LYS A 52 -12.22 -4.55 -13.39
C LYS A 52 -13.47 -5.46 -13.35
N GLY A 53 -14.45 -5.15 -12.51
CA GLY A 53 -15.66 -5.95 -12.29
C GLY A 53 -15.44 -7.41 -11.85
N GLN A 54 -14.21 -7.83 -11.50
CA GLN A 54 -13.90 -9.21 -11.15
C GLN A 54 -13.73 -9.34 -9.63
N SER A 55 -14.21 -10.46 -9.07
CA SER A 55 -14.06 -10.85 -7.66
C SER A 55 -12.60 -11.11 -7.24
N LYS A 56 -11.63 -10.86 -8.12
CA LYS A 56 -10.21 -11.18 -7.92
C LYS A 56 -9.34 -9.94 -8.10
N ILE A 57 -8.45 -9.73 -7.14
CA ILE A 57 -7.42 -8.69 -7.20
C ILE A 57 -6.40 -9.09 -8.27
N LEU A 58 -6.22 -8.26 -9.29
CA LEU A 58 -5.36 -8.61 -10.44
C LEU A 58 -3.89 -8.22 -10.23
N CYS A 59 -3.59 -7.30 -9.30
CA CYS A 59 -2.23 -6.86 -9.03
C CYS A 59 -1.54 -7.68 -7.93
N LYS A 60 -0.45 -8.40 -8.25
CA LYS A 60 0.37 -9.16 -7.27
C LYS A 60 0.92 -8.29 -6.11
N LYS A 61 1.07 -6.97 -6.32
CA LYS A 61 1.50 -6.01 -5.28
C LYS A 61 0.42 -5.71 -4.25
N LEU A 62 -0.81 -6.14 -4.47
CA LEU A 62 -1.90 -6.05 -3.51
C LEU A 62 -2.00 -7.30 -2.61
N ASP A 63 -1.43 -8.43 -3.02
CA ASP A 63 -1.38 -9.68 -2.23
C ASP A 63 -0.17 -9.77 -1.30
N LYS A 64 0.91 -9.07 -1.65
CA LYS A 64 2.16 -9.01 -0.87
C LYS A 64 2.56 -7.56 -0.62
N TRP A 65 3.48 -7.34 0.32
CA TRP A 65 4.05 -6.01 0.56
C TRP A 65 4.41 -5.31 -0.77
N PRO A 66 4.01 -4.03 -0.97
CA PRO A 66 3.42 -3.12 0.01
C PRO A 66 1.89 -3.10 0.11
N TYR A 67 1.17 -4.08 -0.45
CA TYR A 67 -0.30 -4.12 -0.50
C TYR A 67 -0.93 -2.89 -1.20
N VAL A 68 -0.19 -2.21 -2.07
CA VAL A 68 -0.68 -1.05 -2.83
C VAL A 68 -0.21 -1.10 -4.28
N CYS A 69 -1.00 -0.53 -5.18
CA CYS A 69 -0.62 -0.32 -6.58
C CYS A 69 0.17 0.98 -6.81
N GLY A 70 0.44 1.76 -5.76
CA GLY A 70 1.08 3.08 -5.83
C GLY A 70 2.46 3.07 -6.51
N THR A 71 3.21 1.99 -6.34
CA THR A 71 4.53 1.77 -6.96
C THR A 71 4.49 0.76 -8.12
N CYS A 72 3.30 0.40 -8.60
CA CYS A 72 3.17 -0.50 -9.73
C CYS A 72 3.46 0.27 -11.03
N LYS A 73 4.37 -0.26 -11.86
CA LYS A 73 4.69 0.32 -13.18
C LYS A 73 3.47 0.40 -14.11
N HIS A 74 2.46 -0.44 -13.88
CA HIS A 74 1.25 -0.52 -14.68
C HIS A 74 0.03 0.16 -14.04
N LYS A 75 0.24 1.00 -13.00
CA LYS A 75 -0.86 1.67 -12.26
C LYS A 75 -1.76 2.54 -13.16
N TYR A 76 -1.19 3.14 -14.21
CA TYR A 76 -1.88 4.09 -15.10
C TYR A 76 -2.22 3.52 -16.49
N ILE A 77 -1.99 2.22 -16.71
CA ILE A 77 -2.16 1.58 -18.03
C ILE A 77 -3.18 0.46 -17.91
N ASP A 78 -2.75 -0.73 -17.52
CA ASP A 78 -3.62 -1.81 -17.07
C ASP A 78 -2.81 -2.65 -16.08
N CYS A 79 -3.20 -2.65 -14.80
CA CYS A 79 -2.48 -3.36 -13.74
C CYS A 79 -2.47 -4.88 -13.96
N CYS A 80 -3.26 -5.34 -14.93
CA CYS A 80 -3.58 -6.72 -15.26
C CYS A 80 -2.83 -7.27 -16.47
N PHE A 81 -1.79 -6.60 -16.97
CA PHE A 81 -0.85 -7.24 -17.91
C PHE A 81 -0.06 -8.33 -17.17
N LEU A 82 -0.72 -9.47 -17.03
CA LEU A 82 -0.16 -10.80 -16.89
C LEU A 82 0.18 -11.33 -18.28
#